data_AF-A0A7Y0KS77-F1
#
_entry.id   AF-A0A7Y0KS77-F1
#
_cell.length_a   1.000
_cell.length_b   1.000
_cell.length_c   1.000
_cell.angle_alpha   90.00
_cell.angle_beta   90.00
_cell.angle_gamma   90.00
#
_symmetry.space_group_name_H-M   'P 1'
#
loop_
_entity.id
_entity.type
_entity.pdbx_description
1 polymer ?
#
loop_
_entity_poly.entity_id
_entity_poly.type
_entity_poly.pdbx_seq_one_letter_code
_entity_poly.pdbx_strand_id
1 'polypeptide(L)'
;MKLFSSISITAVLGSLLFTAAASKANPQVEPSIHKLCIEAKDYAGCVRAMKGDTSNTTRQIRSQGADIAEGNQCPSGFAYVGGGNCMEVKCVYNTATGLGFDTGHDQRVAGKADWGCKGSFWYGAGVMQLQGSARASINPECPPGEPQIGYNSTCQKPPTGWESPSEQAARERREAPKCDFRLRQYKCSYKAYLDANPAMKKWAELNPEMAKKESFRLQSVD
;
A
#
# COMPACT_ATOMS: atom_id res chain seq x y z
N MET A 1 -63.07 -57.00 45.37
CA MET A 1 -64.13 -56.16 44.77
C MET A 1 -63.56 -55.48 43.53
N LYS A 2 -64.26 -55.60 42.40
CA LYS A 2 -63.99 -54.88 41.14
C LYS A 2 -64.33 -53.40 41.31
N LEU A 3 -63.62 -52.52 40.61
CA LEU A 3 -64.19 -51.63 39.59
C LEU A 3 -63.08 -50.81 38.91
N PHE A 4 -63.10 -50.85 37.58
CA PHE A 4 -62.26 -50.09 36.66
C PHE A 4 -62.73 -48.64 36.58
N SER A 5 -61.81 -47.70 36.32
CA SER A 5 -62.13 -46.55 35.45
C SER A 5 -60.87 -45.91 34.86
N SER A 6 -60.99 -45.60 33.58
CA SER A 6 -59.98 -45.19 32.59
C SER A 6 -59.46 -43.76 32.77
N ILE A 7 -58.18 -43.50 32.45
CA ILE A 7 -57.73 -42.17 31.98
C ILE A 7 -56.72 -42.35 30.83
N SER A 8 -56.96 -41.55 29.79
CA SER A 8 -56.46 -41.57 28.42
C SER A 8 -54.95 -41.30 28.25
N ILE A 9 -54.36 -41.99 27.28
CA ILE A 9 -52.98 -41.80 26.78
C ILE A 9 -53.05 -40.83 25.59
N THR A 10 -52.47 -39.63 25.72
CA THR A 10 -52.18 -38.73 24.59
C THR A 10 -50.72 -38.92 24.16
N ALA A 11 -50.52 -39.69 23.10
CA ALA A 11 -49.23 -39.82 22.41
C ALA A 11 -49.03 -38.62 21.48
N VAL A 12 -48.01 -37.81 21.77
CA VAL A 12 -47.57 -36.72 20.88
C VAL A 12 -46.80 -37.33 19.72
N LEU A 13 -47.45 -37.40 18.55
CA LEU A 13 -46.83 -37.71 17.27
C LEU A 13 -45.83 -36.61 16.88
N GLY A 14 -44.55 -36.85 17.16
CA GLY A 14 -43.44 -36.09 16.60
C GLY A 14 -43.16 -36.55 15.18
N SER A 15 -43.79 -35.92 14.19
CA SER A 15 -43.51 -36.13 12.76
C SER A 15 -42.09 -35.63 12.44
N LEU A 16 -41.17 -36.57 12.21
CA LEU A 16 -39.90 -36.34 11.53
C LEU A 16 -40.17 -36.05 10.05
N LEU A 17 -40.37 -34.77 9.72
CA LEU A 17 -40.32 -34.29 8.34
C LEU A 17 -38.86 -33.98 8.00
N PHE A 18 -38.25 -34.86 7.20
CA PHE A 18 -37.11 -34.51 6.38
C PHE A 18 -37.55 -33.43 5.37
N THR A 19 -37.46 -32.16 5.76
CA THR A 19 -37.47 -31.09 4.78
C THR A 19 -36.14 -31.11 4.04
N ALA A 20 -36.14 -31.77 2.88
CA ALA A 20 -35.24 -31.39 1.81
C ALA A 20 -35.37 -29.88 1.65
N ALA A 21 -34.34 -29.14 2.05
CA ALA A 21 -34.27 -27.72 1.81
C ALA A 21 -34.10 -27.53 0.31
N ALA A 22 -35.23 -27.49 -0.41
CA ALA A 22 -35.33 -26.82 -1.68
C ALA A 22 -34.89 -25.38 -1.41
N SER A 23 -33.66 -25.07 -1.81
CA SER A 23 -33.10 -23.73 -1.77
C SER A 23 -34.04 -22.83 -2.57
N LYS A 24 -34.88 -22.08 -1.85
CA LYS A 24 -35.64 -20.97 -2.44
C LYS A 24 -34.64 -20.06 -3.13
N ALA A 25 -34.64 -20.07 -4.45
CA ALA A 25 -34.00 -19.04 -5.25
C ALA A 25 -34.56 -17.70 -4.78
N ASN A 26 -33.67 -16.82 -4.32
CA ASN A 26 -34.00 -15.47 -3.94
C ASN A 26 -34.59 -14.76 -5.18
N PRO A 27 -35.85 -14.30 -5.17
CA PRO A 27 -36.57 -13.83 -6.37
C PRO A 27 -36.01 -12.53 -6.99
N GLN A 28 -34.86 -12.05 -6.54
CA GLN A 28 -34.24 -10.80 -6.99
C GLN A 28 -33.02 -10.98 -7.90
N VAL A 29 -32.65 -12.19 -8.30
CA VAL A 29 -31.48 -12.42 -9.19
C VAL A 29 -31.96 -12.93 -10.54
N GLU A 30 -31.60 -12.20 -11.61
CA GLU A 30 -31.94 -12.57 -12.99
C GLU A 30 -31.44 -13.99 -13.31
N PRO A 31 -32.23 -14.85 -13.99
CA PRO A 31 -31.84 -16.25 -14.24
C PRO A 31 -30.50 -16.44 -14.98
N SER A 32 -30.10 -15.48 -15.81
CA SER A 32 -28.82 -15.50 -16.53
C SER A 32 -27.63 -15.36 -15.55
N ILE A 33 -27.72 -14.43 -14.60
CA ILE A 33 -26.71 -14.20 -13.56
C ILE A 33 -26.65 -15.41 -12.60
N HIS A 34 -27.81 -15.97 -12.25
CA HIS A 34 -27.88 -17.16 -11.41
C HIS A 34 -27.11 -18.34 -12.03
N LYS A 35 -27.29 -18.60 -13.32
CA LYS A 35 -26.61 -19.69 -14.03
C LYS A 35 -25.08 -19.52 -14.06
N LEU A 36 -24.59 -18.29 -14.16
CA LEU A 36 -23.15 -18.00 -14.17
C LEU A 36 -22.52 -18.11 -12.79
N CYS A 37 -23.27 -17.78 -11.74
CA CYS A 37 -22.74 -17.70 -10.38
C CYS A 37 -22.96 -18.97 -9.55
N ILE A 38 -23.77 -19.94 -10.01
CA ILE A 38 -24.14 -21.14 -9.22
C ILE A 38 -22.94 -22.03 -8.86
N GLU A 39 -21.91 -22.05 -9.70
CA GLU A 39 -20.67 -22.79 -9.45
C GLU A 39 -19.64 -22.00 -8.64
N ALA A 40 -19.88 -20.70 -8.42
CA ALA A 40 -18.96 -19.86 -7.67
C ALA A 40 -19.03 -20.20 -6.18
N LYS A 41 -17.85 -20.40 -5.57
CA LYS A 41 -17.70 -20.60 -4.12
C LYS A 41 -18.26 -19.42 -3.30
N ASP A 42 -18.28 -18.22 -3.88
CA ASP A 42 -18.97 -17.04 -3.35
C ASP A 42 -20.04 -16.55 -4.34
N TYR A 43 -21.18 -17.23 -4.33
CA TYR A 43 -22.35 -16.91 -5.14
C TYR A 43 -22.80 -15.44 -4.97
N ALA A 44 -22.79 -14.92 -3.74
CA ALA A 44 -23.23 -13.56 -3.44
C ALA A 44 -22.25 -12.48 -3.95
N GLY A 45 -20.95 -12.77 -3.94
CA GLY A 45 -19.91 -11.93 -4.57
C GLY A 45 -20.06 -11.89 -6.09
N CYS A 46 -20.21 -13.04 -6.74
CA CYS A 46 -20.41 -13.13 -8.19
C CYS A 46 -21.67 -12.38 -8.65
N VAL A 47 -22.81 -12.56 -7.98
CA VAL A 47 -24.05 -11.86 -8.33
C VAL A 47 -23.89 -10.34 -8.20
N ARG A 48 -23.18 -9.84 -7.18
CA ARG A 48 -22.91 -8.41 -7.01
C ARG A 48 -22.02 -7.84 -8.11
N ALA A 49 -20.98 -8.58 -8.50
CA ALA A 49 -20.10 -8.19 -9.60
C ALA A 49 -20.87 -8.12 -10.94
N MET A 50 -21.73 -9.11 -11.21
CA MET A 50 -22.52 -9.16 -12.43
C MET A 50 -23.63 -8.09 -12.49
N LYS A 51 -24.12 -7.62 -11.33
CA LYS A 51 -25.09 -6.53 -11.24
C LYS A 51 -24.45 -5.14 -11.28
N GLY A 52 -23.12 -5.04 -11.27
CA GLY A 52 -22.41 -3.75 -11.23
C GLY A 52 -22.56 -3.01 -9.89
N ASP A 53 -23.04 -3.67 -8.84
CA ASP A 53 -23.17 -3.09 -7.51
C ASP A 53 -21.78 -2.95 -6.87
N THR A 54 -21.12 -1.84 -7.18
CA THR A 54 -19.90 -1.35 -6.51
C THR A 54 -20.22 -0.66 -5.19
N SER A 55 -21.32 -1.04 -4.52
CA SER A 55 -21.56 -0.58 -3.15
C SER A 55 -20.38 -1.05 -2.32
N ASN A 56 -19.54 -0.10 -1.93
CA ASN A 56 -18.33 -0.24 -1.12
C ASN A 56 -18.64 -0.98 0.18
N THR A 57 -18.81 -2.28 0.11
CA THR A 57 -18.45 -3.15 1.21
C THR A 57 -16.95 -3.30 1.14
N THR A 58 -16.27 -2.16 1.36
CA THR A 58 -15.01 -2.11 2.09
C THR A 58 -15.30 -2.77 3.42
N ARG A 59 -15.42 -4.11 3.43
CA ARG A 59 -14.86 -4.89 4.51
C ARG A 59 -13.41 -4.46 4.48
N GLN A 60 -13.11 -3.40 5.23
CA GLN A 60 -11.82 -3.22 5.83
C GLN A 60 -11.50 -4.59 6.38
N ILE A 61 -10.63 -5.31 5.67
CA ILE A 61 -9.95 -6.47 6.18
C ILE A 61 -9.14 -5.88 7.33
N ARG A 62 -9.77 -5.78 8.52
CA ARG A 62 -9.17 -5.39 9.80
C ARG A 62 -8.22 -6.48 10.28
N SER A 63 -7.43 -7.07 9.37
CA SER A 63 -6.46 -8.11 9.68
C SER A 63 -5.21 -8.09 8.81
N GLN A 64 -4.88 -6.96 8.15
CA GLN A 64 -3.60 -6.79 7.43
C GLN A 64 -3.09 -5.35 7.54
N GLY A 65 -2.87 -4.87 8.76
CA GLY A 65 -2.48 -3.47 8.96
C GLY A 65 -1.81 -3.17 10.30
N ALA A 66 -1.14 -4.14 10.93
CA ALA A 66 -0.15 -3.77 11.94
C ALA A 66 1.04 -3.11 11.22
N ASP A 67 1.51 -3.75 10.15
CA ASP A 67 2.71 -3.43 9.39
C ASP A 67 2.59 -2.16 8.51
N ILE A 68 1.38 -1.61 8.34
CA ILE A 68 1.08 -0.40 7.54
C ILE A 68 0.58 0.76 8.43
N ALA A 69 0.19 0.49 9.68
CA ALA A 69 -0.33 1.52 10.59
C ALA A 69 0.77 2.34 11.27
N GLU A 70 2.03 1.95 11.11
CA GLU A 70 3.14 2.53 11.84
C GLU A 70 3.85 3.65 11.06
N GLY A 71 3.59 3.79 9.75
CA GLY A 71 4.19 4.84 8.92
C GLY A 71 5.71 4.71 8.77
N ASN A 72 6.27 5.41 7.78
CA ASN A 72 7.72 5.40 7.49
C ASN A 72 8.38 6.78 7.69
N GLN A 73 7.61 7.78 8.14
CA GLN A 73 8.08 9.13 8.39
C GLN A 73 7.32 9.83 9.52
N CYS A 74 8.08 10.36 10.48
CA CYS A 74 7.60 11.29 11.49
C CYS A 74 7.48 12.72 10.94
N PRO A 75 6.62 13.57 11.52
CA PRO A 75 6.60 14.99 11.19
C PRO A 75 7.98 15.65 11.38
N SER A 76 8.21 16.78 10.69
CA SER A 76 9.46 17.53 10.85
C SER A 76 9.65 17.95 12.31
N GLY A 77 10.86 17.79 12.82
CA GLY A 77 11.19 18.04 14.22
C GLY A 77 10.88 16.88 15.17
N PHE A 78 10.36 15.74 14.69
CA PHE A 78 10.05 14.58 15.52
C PHE A 78 10.98 13.40 15.22
N ALA A 79 11.35 12.65 16.25
CA ALA A 79 12.07 11.40 16.18
C ALA A 79 11.14 10.22 16.46
N TYR A 80 11.36 9.11 15.76
CA TYR A 80 10.61 7.89 15.93
C TYR A 80 10.97 7.20 17.25
N VAL A 81 9.95 6.75 17.99
CA VAL A 81 10.14 6.10 19.31
C VAL A 81 9.63 4.66 19.38
N GLY A 82 8.96 4.17 18.33
CA GLY A 82 8.43 2.81 18.21
C GLY A 82 6.89 2.74 18.13
N GLY A 83 6.37 1.68 17.49
CA GLY A 83 4.93 1.39 17.36
C GLY A 83 4.14 2.50 16.64
N GLY A 84 4.75 3.12 15.62
CA GLY A 84 4.14 4.22 14.88
C GLY A 84 4.04 5.55 15.63
N ASN A 85 4.78 5.71 16.74
CA ASN A 85 4.79 6.94 17.53
C ASN A 85 6.08 7.74 17.30
N CYS A 86 5.91 9.05 17.33
CA CYS A 86 6.96 10.04 17.15
C CYS A 86 6.94 11.03 18.31
N MET A 87 8.10 11.49 18.75
CA MET A 87 8.22 12.53 19.77
C MET A 87 9.04 13.69 19.24
N GLU A 88 8.65 14.92 19.58
CA GLU A 88 9.33 16.14 19.18
C GLU A 88 10.72 16.19 19.82
N VAL A 89 11.74 16.45 19.00
CA VAL A 89 13.11 16.67 19.44
C VAL A 89 13.26 18.15 19.78
N LYS A 90 13.26 18.45 21.08
CA LYS A 90 13.38 19.82 21.57
C LYS A 90 14.73 20.06 22.21
N CYS A 91 15.31 21.22 21.92
CA CYS A 91 16.49 21.70 22.61
C CYS A 91 16.10 22.43 23.89
N VAL A 92 16.57 21.89 25.01
CA VAL A 92 16.41 22.49 26.34
C VAL A 92 17.76 23.02 26.78
N TYR A 93 17.78 24.28 27.20
CA TYR A 93 18.98 24.94 27.72
C TYR A 93 18.83 25.08 29.23
N ASN A 94 19.83 24.63 29.99
CA ASN A 94 19.78 24.71 31.44
C ASN A 94 19.97 26.15 31.90
N THR A 95 18.90 26.78 32.38
CA THR A 95 18.90 28.15 32.91
C THR A 95 19.25 28.22 34.39
N ALA A 96 19.34 27.10 35.10
CA ALA A 96 19.42 27.04 36.57
C ALA A 96 20.86 27.04 37.11
N THR A 97 21.84 26.65 36.31
CA THR A 97 23.25 26.66 36.72
C THR A 97 24.08 27.33 35.63
N GLY A 98 24.54 28.56 35.85
CA GLY A 98 25.41 29.33 34.93
C GLY A 98 26.78 28.70 34.64
N LEU A 99 26.95 27.41 34.93
CA LEU A 99 28.10 26.56 34.66
C LEU A 99 27.69 25.20 34.04
N GLY A 100 26.45 25.08 33.53
CA GLY A 100 26.01 24.05 32.58
C GLY A 100 26.57 22.64 32.80
N PHE A 101 26.26 21.99 33.92
CA PHE A 101 26.48 20.55 34.01
C PHE A 101 25.41 19.84 33.18
N ASP A 102 25.82 19.32 32.03
CA ASP A 102 24.96 18.65 31.05
C ASP A 102 24.25 17.45 31.67
N THR A 103 22.93 17.54 31.82
CA THR A 103 22.08 16.35 31.88
C THR A 103 22.04 15.80 30.46
N GLY A 104 22.92 14.83 30.17
CA GLY A 104 23.17 14.33 28.81
C GLY A 104 21.91 14.09 27.97
N HIS A 105 22.08 14.16 26.65
CA HIS A 105 20.99 14.01 25.68
C HIS A 105 20.14 12.75 25.92
N ASP A 106 18.84 12.83 25.56
CA ASP A 106 17.98 11.65 25.54
C ASP A 106 18.61 10.56 24.66
N GLN A 107 18.82 9.37 25.24
CA GLN A 107 19.50 8.23 24.60
C GLN A 107 18.85 7.81 23.28
N ARG A 108 17.55 8.09 23.12
CA ARG A 108 16.80 7.75 21.91
C ARG A 108 17.20 8.61 20.72
N VAL A 109 17.77 9.80 20.93
CA VAL A 109 18.21 10.72 19.85
C VAL A 109 19.68 11.10 19.94
N ALA A 110 20.35 10.81 21.06
CA ALA A 110 21.77 11.08 21.25
C ALA A 110 22.62 10.40 20.17
N GLY A 111 23.33 11.20 19.37
CA GLY A 111 24.22 10.72 18.30
C GLY A 111 23.50 10.00 17.15
N LYS A 112 22.18 10.21 17.00
CA LYS A 112 21.38 9.62 15.92
C LYS A 112 20.80 10.72 15.03
N ALA A 113 20.79 10.45 13.72
CA ALA A 113 20.47 11.43 12.69
C ALA A 113 21.28 12.74 12.86
N ASP A 114 21.07 13.72 11.98
CA ASP A 114 21.84 14.98 12.01
C ASP A 114 21.22 16.02 12.98
N TRP A 115 20.62 15.55 14.08
CA TRP A 115 20.01 16.40 15.10
C TRP A 115 21.08 16.91 16.07
N GLY A 116 21.04 18.20 16.36
CA GLY A 116 21.92 18.81 17.34
C GLY A 116 21.35 20.10 17.87
N CYS A 117 21.58 20.36 19.15
CA CYS A 117 21.26 21.65 19.75
C CYS A 117 22.40 22.62 19.49
N LYS A 118 22.09 23.73 18.82
CA LYS A 118 23.05 24.83 18.69
C LYS A 118 23.38 25.35 20.08
N GLY A 119 24.66 25.51 20.41
CA GLY A 119 25.06 26.15 21.66
C GLY A 119 24.48 27.57 21.75
N SER A 120 24.03 27.95 22.94
CA SER A 120 23.62 29.32 23.21
C SER A 120 24.74 30.04 23.94
N PHE A 121 25.07 31.26 23.50
CA PHE A 121 26.08 32.09 24.16
C PHE A 121 25.76 32.33 25.65
N TRP A 122 24.48 32.45 25.98
CA TRP A 122 24.02 32.78 27.34
C TRP A 122 23.78 31.55 28.24
N TYR A 123 23.58 30.37 27.64
CA TYR A 123 23.08 29.19 28.37
C TYR A 123 23.92 27.92 28.12
N GLY A 124 25.01 28.01 27.37
CA GLY A 124 25.90 26.89 27.10
C GLY A 124 25.34 25.88 26.09
N ALA A 125 25.79 24.62 26.20
CA ALA A 125 25.31 23.54 25.36
C ALA A 125 23.83 23.24 25.65
N GLY A 126 23.04 23.08 24.58
CA GLY A 126 21.66 22.63 24.70
C GLY A 126 21.58 21.11 24.75
N VAL A 127 20.62 20.58 25.49
CA VAL A 127 20.37 19.14 25.57
C VAL A 127 19.12 18.78 24.77
N MET A 128 19.21 17.74 23.94
CA MET A 128 18.06 17.21 23.22
C MET A 128 17.19 16.39 24.16
N GLN A 129 15.93 16.78 24.27
CA GLN A 129 14.90 16.06 25.01
C GLN A 129 13.72 15.75 24.10
N LEU A 130 13.14 14.58 24.29
CA LEU A 130 11.92 14.19 23.60
C LEU A 130 10.70 14.72 24.35
N GLN A 131 9.87 15.50 23.66
CA GLN A 131 8.62 16.06 24.19
C GLN A 131 7.49 15.88 23.18
N GLY A 132 6.24 15.97 23.64
CA GLY A 132 5.09 15.83 22.74
C GLY A 132 4.92 14.44 22.11
N SER A 133 3.87 14.30 21.29
CA SER A 133 3.55 13.05 20.60
C SER A 133 2.92 13.33 19.25
N ALA A 134 3.40 12.65 18.21
CA ALA A 134 2.79 12.60 16.90
C ALA A 134 2.77 11.16 16.39
N ARG A 135 1.99 10.93 15.33
CA ARG A 135 1.98 9.66 14.60
C ARG A 135 2.88 9.73 13.40
N ALA A 136 3.57 8.64 13.11
CA ALA A 136 4.25 8.49 11.84
C ALA A 136 3.22 8.34 10.71
N SER A 137 3.60 8.87 9.56
CA SER A 137 2.82 8.92 8.33
C SER A 137 3.54 8.14 7.24
N ILE A 138 2.83 7.83 6.15
CA ILE A 138 3.40 7.13 5.01
C ILE A 138 3.84 8.18 3.98
N ASN A 139 5.14 8.24 3.71
CA ASN A 139 5.75 8.94 2.60
C ASN A 139 6.11 7.93 1.49
N PRO A 140 5.56 8.05 0.27
CA PRO A 140 5.89 7.17 -0.84
C PRO A 140 7.34 7.31 -1.33
N GLU A 141 8.02 8.40 -0.99
CA GLU A 141 9.42 8.64 -1.36
C GLU A 141 10.40 7.94 -0.43
N CYS A 142 9.95 7.31 0.66
CA CYS A 142 10.83 6.62 1.60
C CYS A 142 10.58 5.10 1.57
N PRO A 143 11.59 4.29 1.96
CA PRO A 143 11.40 2.85 2.06
C PRO A 143 10.19 2.52 2.94
N PRO A 144 9.39 1.50 2.59
CA PRO A 144 8.32 1.05 3.46
C PRO A 144 8.89 0.45 4.75
N GLY A 145 8.12 0.54 5.83
CA GLY A 145 8.51 0.05 7.16
C GLY A 145 8.74 1.16 8.16
N GLU A 146 9.00 0.78 9.40
CA GLU A 146 9.20 1.73 10.50
C GLU A 146 10.60 2.37 10.44
N PRO A 147 10.72 3.67 10.76
CA PRO A 147 12.03 4.28 10.97
C PRO A 147 12.78 3.60 12.12
N GLN A 148 14.12 3.71 12.13
CA GLN A 148 14.87 3.30 13.32
C GLN A 148 14.61 4.28 14.47
N ILE A 149 14.56 3.78 15.71
CA ILE A 149 14.37 4.62 16.89
C ILE A 149 15.43 5.74 16.91
N GLY A 150 14.96 6.98 17.03
CA GLY A 150 15.79 8.19 17.00
C GLY A 150 15.93 8.86 15.64
N TYR A 151 15.51 8.20 14.56
CA TYR A 151 15.48 8.77 13.22
C TYR A 151 14.09 9.32 12.91
N ASN A 152 14.00 10.26 11.99
CA ASN A 152 12.74 10.85 11.58
C ASN A 152 12.02 9.99 10.54
N SER A 153 12.76 9.39 9.61
CA SER A 153 12.19 8.61 8.51
C SER A 153 13.10 7.46 8.09
N THR A 154 12.53 6.47 7.40
CA THR A 154 13.31 5.38 6.78
C THR A 154 14.26 5.88 5.69
N CYS A 155 14.01 7.05 5.10
CA CYS A 155 14.92 7.69 4.14
C CYS A 155 16.29 8.05 4.75
N GLN A 156 16.37 8.32 6.05
CA GLN A 156 17.64 8.71 6.69
C GLN A 156 18.60 7.53 6.82
N LYS A 157 18.06 6.30 6.81
CA LYS A 157 18.84 5.08 6.87
C LYS A 157 18.14 3.99 6.07
N PRO A 158 18.18 4.09 4.73
CA PRO A 158 17.49 3.15 3.86
C PRO A 158 18.17 1.77 3.92
N PRO A 159 17.44 0.69 3.62
CA PRO A 159 18.05 -0.62 3.48
C PRO A 159 19.05 -0.63 2.32
N THR A 160 20.09 -1.47 2.43
CA THR A 160 21.14 -1.56 1.41
C THR A 160 20.54 -1.91 0.04
N GLY A 161 20.88 -1.11 -0.98
CA GLY A 161 20.40 -1.32 -2.36
C GLY A 161 18.99 -0.78 -2.63
N TRP A 162 18.36 -0.10 -1.67
CA TRP A 162 17.12 0.61 -1.93
C TRP A 162 17.38 1.93 -2.65
N GLU A 163 16.49 2.25 -3.58
CA GLU A 163 16.51 3.47 -4.37
C GLU A 163 15.14 4.13 -4.31
N SER A 164 15.12 5.45 -4.23
CA SER A 164 13.86 6.17 -4.21
C SER A 164 13.14 6.10 -5.55
N PRO A 165 11.79 6.13 -5.58
CA PRO A 165 11.04 6.17 -6.83
C PRO A 165 11.45 7.33 -7.75
N SER A 166 11.84 8.46 -7.16
CA SER A 166 12.32 9.64 -7.89
C SER A 166 13.69 9.40 -8.53
N GLU A 167 14.62 8.76 -7.83
CA GLU A 167 15.93 8.36 -8.37
C GLU A 167 15.79 7.30 -9.46
N GLN A 168 14.95 6.28 -9.24
CA GLN A 168 14.67 5.27 -10.26
C GLN A 168 14.08 5.91 -11.52
N ALA A 169 13.09 6.80 -11.38
CA ALA A 169 12.53 7.53 -12.51
C ALA A 169 13.57 8.45 -13.18
N ALA A 170 14.49 9.05 -12.43
CA ALA A 170 15.57 9.86 -12.99
C ALA A 170 16.59 9.01 -13.76
N ARG A 171 16.94 7.82 -13.26
CA ARG A 171 17.78 6.86 -13.97
C ARG A 171 17.10 6.37 -15.24
N GLU A 172 15.84 5.94 -15.15
CA GLU A 172 15.05 5.53 -16.31
C GLU A 172 14.98 6.65 -17.36
N ARG A 173 14.86 7.92 -16.97
CA ARG A 173 14.93 9.05 -17.92
C ARG A 173 16.30 9.22 -18.58
N ARG A 174 17.39 8.93 -17.87
CA ARG A 174 18.76 9.04 -18.40
C ARG A 174 19.14 7.85 -19.29
N GLU A 175 18.69 6.66 -18.90
CA GLU A 175 19.01 5.37 -19.54
C GLU A 175 17.97 4.95 -20.58
N ALA A 176 16.79 5.57 -20.61
CA ALA A 176 15.77 5.29 -21.62
C ALA A 176 16.37 5.40 -23.03
N PRO A 177 16.05 4.45 -23.93
CA PRO A 177 16.57 4.49 -25.27
C PRO A 177 16.18 5.81 -25.93
N LYS A 178 17.19 6.52 -26.45
CA LYS A 178 17.00 7.76 -27.19
C LYS A 178 16.50 7.39 -28.58
N CYS A 179 15.21 7.10 -28.68
CA CYS A 179 14.53 6.92 -29.96
C CYS A 179 13.66 8.13 -30.28
N ASP A 180 13.26 8.21 -31.56
CA ASP A 180 12.29 9.19 -32.02
C ASP A 180 10.97 9.10 -31.23
N PHE A 181 10.31 10.23 -31.03
CA PHE A 181 9.06 10.32 -30.25
C PHE A 181 7.97 9.37 -30.77
N ARG A 182 7.97 9.06 -32.08
CA ARG A 182 7.04 8.11 -32.70
C ARG A 182 7.18 6.70 -32.14
N LEU A 183 8.39 6.30 -31.75
CA LEU A 183 8.69 4.97 -31.23
C LEU A 183 8.65 4.88 -29.69
N ARG A 184 8.65 6.00 -28.96
CA ARG A 184 8.69 6.00 -27.48
C ARG A 184 7.55 5.21 -26.85
N GLN A 185 6.33 5.37 -27.35
CA GLN A 185 5.16 4.63 -26.88
C GLN A 185 5.25 3.11 -27.15
N TYR A 186 6.09 2.72 -28.11
CA TYR A 186 6.35 1.34 -28.50
C TYR A 186 7.69 0.84 -27.95
N LYS A 187 8.17 1.43 -26.84
CA LYS A 187 9.46 1.09 -26.20
C LYS A 187 10.62 1.12 -27.19
N CYS A 188 10.59 2.07 -28.11
CA CYS A 188 11.59 2.25 -29.16
C CYS A 188 11.71 1.08 -30.16
N SER A 189 10.72 0.20 -30.26
CA SER A 189 10.68 -0.88 -31.25
C SER A 189 9.94 -0.43 -32.52
N TYR A 190 10.62 -0.51 -33.66
CA TYR A 190 10.04 -0.29 -34.98
C TYR A 190 9.04 -1.39 -35.33
N LYS A 191 9.32 -2.64 -34.96
CA LYS A 191 8.39 -3.76 -35.15
C LYS A 191 7.07 -3.53 -34.41
N ALA A 192 7.12 -3.16 -33.13
CA ALA A 192 5.92 -2.85 -32.34
C ALA A 192 5.16 -1.65 -32.90
N TYR A 193 5.87 -0.64 -33.42
CA TYR A 193 5.26 0.47 -34.16
C TYR A 193 4.51 -0.02 -35.41
N LEU A 194 5.09 -0.92 -36.21
CA LEU A 194 4.43 -1.49 -37.38
C LEU A 194 3.23 -2.36 -37.00
N ASP A 195 3.35 -3.22 -35.98
CA ASP A 195 2.26 -4.08 -35.51
C ASP A 195 1.04 -3.26 -35.03
N ALA A 196 1.27 -2.09 -34.44
CA ALA A 196 0.22 -1.15 -34.06
C ALA A 196 -0.32 -0.32 -35.24
N ASN A 197 0.38 -0.26 -36.37
CA ASN A 197 0.03 0.57 -37.55
C ASN A 197 -0.03 -0.29 -38.82
N PRO A 198 -1.16 -1.00 -39.08
CA PRO A 198 -1.26 -1.98 -40.17
C PRO A 198 -0.94 -1.42 -41.57
N ALA A 199 -1.28 -0.16 -41.83
CA ALA A 199 -0.94 0.50 -43.09
C ALA A 199 0.57 0.69 -43.27
N MET A 200 1.27 1.10 -42.21
CA MET A 200 2.73 1.23 -42.21
C MET A 200 3.42 -0.13 -42.30
N LYS A 201 2.86 -1.16 -41.63
CA LYS A 201 3.34 -2.54 -41.74
C LYS A 201 3.30 -3.03 -43.18
N LYS A 202 2.16 -2.84 -43.86
CA LYS A 202 2.00 -3.22 -45.27
C LYS A 202 2.94 -2.45 -46.19
N TRP A 203 3.15 -1.16 -45.95
CA TRP A 203 4.16 -0.38 -46.67
C TRP A 203 5.59 -0.92 -46.45
N ALA A 204 5.93 -1.27 -45.22
CA ALA A 204 7.25 -1.79 -44.87
C ALA A 204 7.52 -3.17 -45.47
N GLU A 205 6.51 -4.04 -45.51
CA GLU A 205 6.56 -5.35 -46.16
C GLU A 205 6.79 -5.23 -47.68
N LEU A 206 6.20 -4.21 -48.32
CA LEU A 206 6.38 -3.94 -49.75
C LEU A 206 7.69 -3.19 -50.07
N ASN A 207 8.31 -2.53 -49.09
CA ASN A 207 9.49 -1.68 -49.26
C ASN A 207 10.56 -1.95 -48.18
N PRO A 208 11.15 -3.16 -48.12
CA PRO A 208 12.00 -3.57 -46.99
C PRO A 208 13.25 -2.69 -46.81
N GLU A 209 13.88 -2.27 -47.89
CA GLU A 209 15.06 -1.37 -47.85
C GLU A 209 14.72 0.02 -47.29
N MET A 210 13.54 0.55 -47.62
CA MET A 210 13.08 1.84 -47.12
C MET A 210 12.63 1.74 -45.66
N ALA A 211 11.99 0.64 -45.28
CA ALA A 211 11.61 0.36 -43.90
C ALA A 211 12.84 0.29 -42.99
N LYS A 212 13.92 -0.35 -43.46
CA LYS A 212 15.19 -0.42 -42.72
C LYS A 212 15.85 0.95 -42.56
N LYS A 213 15.84 1.78 -43.62
CA LYS A 213 16.33 3.17 -43.53
C LYS A 213 15.50 4.00 -42.54
N GLU A 214 14.18 3.81 -42.54
CA GLU A 214 13.29 4.50 -41.61
C GLU A 214 13.49 4.04 -40.17
N SER A 215 13.72 2.75 -39.92
CA SER A 215 14.00 2.25 -38.57
C SER A 215 15.29 2.86 -37.99
N PHE A 216 16.36 2.94 -38.80
CA PHE A 216 17.59 3.66 -38.43
C PHE A 216 17.36 5.15 -38.21
N ARG A 217 16.60 5.83 -39.08
CA ARG A 217 16.27 7.25 -38.94
C ARG A 217 15.52 7.53 -37.63
N LEU A 218 14.65 6.62 -37.22
CA LEU A 218 13.88 6.70 -35.97
C LEU A 218 14.64 6.19 -34.74
N GLN A 219 15.88 5.70 -34.92
CA GLN A 219 16.73 5.17 -33.86
C GLN A 219 16.03 4.03 -33.10
N SER A 220 15.47 3.07 -33.85
CA SER A 220 14.89 1.86 -33.27
C SER A 220 15.95 1.00 -32.58
N VAL A 221 15.53 0.23 -31.58
CA VAL A 221 16.42 -0.64 -30.78
C VAL A 221 16.37 -2.10 -31.24
N ASP A 222 15.45 -2.42 -32.16
CA ASP A 222 15.23 -3.72 -32.78
C ASP A 222 15.70 -3.77 -34.25
#